data_AF-A0A519G098-F1
#
_entry.id   AF-A0A519G098-F1
#
_cell.length_a   1.000
_cell.length_b   1.000
_cell.length_c   1.000
_cell.angle_alpha   90.00
_cell.angle_beta   90.00
_cell.angle_gamma   90.00
#
_symmetry.space_group_name_H-M   'P 1'
#
loop_
_entity.id
_entity.type
_entity.pdbx_description
1 polymer ?
#
loop_
_entity_poly.entity_id
_entity_poly.type
_entity_poly.pdbx_seq_one_letter_code
_entity_poly.pdbx_strand_id
1 'polypeptide(L)' 'MGTRWTSGEEPPPAVPHALRAQIRAIDDAMPADLLGQPRPRWTLTFLEGRPIAELDTGVIVEVARDGDVVVRHDDEDEFG' A
#
# COMPACT_ATOMS: atom_id res chain seq x y z
N MET A 1 15.52 2.93 -4.75
CA MET A 1 14.73 4.18 -4.80
C MET A 1 13.28 3.78 -5.04
N GLY A 2 12.42 3.92 -4.03
CA GLY A 2 11.00 3.57 -4.14
C GLY A 2 10.17 4.66 -4.81
N THR A 3 8.98 4.31 -5.29
CA THR A 3 8.00 5.27 -5.82
C THR A 3 6.96 5.57 -4.75
N ARG A 4 6.69 6.84 -4.44
CA ARG A 4 5.74 7.23 -3.38
C ARG A 4 4.60 8.08 -3.94
N TRP A 5 3.36 7.83 -3.52
CA TRP A 5 2.16 8.61 -3.90
C TRP A 5 1.16 8.69 -2.74
N THR A 6 0.18 9.60 -2.78
CA THR A 6 -0.81 9.71 -1.70
C THR A 6 -1.95 8.71 -1.92
N SER A 7 -2.46 8.12 -0.83
CA SER A 7 -3.68 7.30 -0.88
C SER A 7 -4.84 8.07 -1.51
N GLY A 8 -5.57 7.42 -2.41
CA GLY A 8 -6.68 8.01 -3.16
C GLY A 8 -6.28 8.75 -4.44
N GLU A 9 -4.99 9.01 -4.66
CA GLU A 9 -4.49 9.47 -5.97
C GLU A 9 -4.31 8.30 -6.96
N GLU A 10 -4.12 8.62 -8.24
CA GLU A 10 -3.85 7.60 -9.26
C GLU A 10 -2.48 6.91 -9.01
N PRO A 11 -2.44 5.56 -8.90
CA PRO A 11 -1.19 4.85 -8.71
C PRO A 11 -0.24 5.05 -9.90
N PRO A 12 1.04 5.37 -9.67
CA PRO A 12 2.02 5.64 -10.73
C PRO A 12 2.20 4.42 -11.64
N PRO A 13 2.67 4.60 -12.90
CA PRO A 13 2.79 3.51 -13.87
C PRO A 13 3.70 2.35 -13.41
N ALA A 14 4.61 2.61 -12.47
CA ALA A 14 5.45 1.60 -11.84
C ALA A 14 4.66 0.56 -11.00
N VAL A 15 3.44 0.91 -10.53
CA VAL A 15 2.59 0.01 -9.74
C VAL A 15 1.92 -1.01 -10.68
N PRO A 16 2.17 -2.32 -10.51
CA PRO A 16 1.58 -3.35 -11.36
C PRO A 16 0.07 -3.44 -11.20
N HIS A 17 -0.63 -3.79 -12.27
CA HIS A 17 -2.09 -3.86 -12.30
C HIS A 17 -2.68 -4.79 -11.22
N ALA A 18 -1.97 -5.89 -10.92
CA ALA A 18 -2.35 -6.82 -9.85
C ALA A 18 -2.52 -6.13 -8.49
N LEU A 19 -1.63 -5.19 -8.13
CA LEU A 19 -1.71 -4.47 -6.86
C LEU A 19 -2.73 -3.33 -6.88
N ARG A 20 -2.99 -2.74 -8.05
CA ARG A 20 -3.88 -1.56 -8.19
C ARG A 20 -5.29 -1.82 -7.65
N ALA A 21 -5.83 -3.02 -7.90
CA ALA A 21 -7.16 -3.40 -7.42
C ALA A 21 -7.23 -3.36 -5.88
N GLN A 22 -6.26 -3.97 -5.20
CA GLN A 22 -6.23 -3.96 -3.73
C GLN A 22 -5.89 -2.60 -3.14
N ILE A 23 -4.93 -1.87 -3.72
CA ILE A 23 -4.62 -0.50 -3.31
C ILE A 23 -5.88 0.36 -3.39
N ARG A 24 -6.65 0.26 -4.47
CA ARG A 24 -7.91 1.00 -4.62
C ARG A 24 -8.95 0.59 -3.59
N ALA A 25 -9.11 -0.71 -3.33
CA ALA A 25 -10.05 -1.19 -2.32
C ALA A 25 -9.71 -0.66 -0.92
N ILE A 26 -8.41 -0.58 -0.59
CA ILE A 26 -7.92 -0.01 0.67
C ILE A 26 -8.15 1.51 0.71
N ASP A 27 -7.86 2.21 -0.38
CA ASP A 27 -8.12 3.64 -0.53
C ASP A 27 -9.61 4.00 -0.40
N ASP A 28 -10.51 3.16 -0.90
CA ASP A 28 -11.97 3.35 -0.79
C ASP A 28 -12.52 2.95 0.59
N ALA A 29 -11.87 2.03 1.29
CA ALA A 29 -12.22 1.64 2.66
C ALA A 29 -11.74 2.66 3.71
N MET A 30 -10.77 3.51 3.37
CA MET A 30 -10.26 4.54 4.28
C MET A 30 -11.22 5.73 4.41
N PRO A 31 -11.44 6.23 5.63
CA PRO A 31 -12.24 7.44 5.84
C PRO A 31 -11.57 8.63 5.14
N ALA A 32 -12.35 9.33 4.31
CA ALA A 32 -11.84 10.42 3.48
C ALA A 32 -11.36 11.66 4.27
N ASP A 33 -11.80 11.78 5.52
CA ASP A 33 -11.58 12.95 6.38
C ASP A 33 -11.35 12.51 7.82
N LEU A 34 -10.10 12.18 8.16
CA LEU A 34 -9.68 12.02 9.55
C LEU A 34 -9.34 13.40 10.13
N LEU A 35 -10.34 14.25 10.37
CA LEU A 35 -10.19 15.49 11.15
C LEU A 35 -9.05 16.40 10.65
N GLY A 36 -8.94 16.61 9.33
CA GLY A 36 -7.89 17.45 8.73
C GLY A 36 -6.48 16.84 8.73
N GLN A 37 -6.33 15.54 9.02
CA GLN A 37 -5.06 14.84 8.87
C GLN A 37 -4.74 14.60 7.39
N PRO A 38 -3.48 14.75 6.96
CA PRO A 38 -3.07 14.41 5.60
C PRO A 38 -3.33 12.92 5.36
N ARG A 39 -3.79 12.58 4.16
CA ARG A 39 -3.95 11.17 3.76
C ARG A 39 -2.61 10.44 3.84
N PRO A 40 -2.61 9.16 4.28
CA PRO A 40 -1.39 8.36 4.30
C PRO A 40 -0.86 8.15 2.89
N ARG A 41 0.43 7.88 2.76
CA ARG A 41 1.11 7.75 1.47
C ARG A 41 1.57 6.32 1.27
N TRP A 42 1.39 5.85 0.05
CA TRP A 42 1.89 4.58 -0.43
C TRP A 42 3.34 4.71 -0.86
N THR A 43 4.15 3.70 -0.56
CA THR A 43 5.53 3.53 -0.98
C THR A 43 5.68 2.18 -1.68
N LEU A 44 6.00 2.20 -2.97
CA LEU A 44 6.33 1.03 -3.76
C LEU A 44 7.82 0.75 -3.68
N THR A 45 8.14 -0.48 -3.27
CA THR A 45 9.48 -1.05 -3.23
C THR A 45 9.50 -2.36 -4.01
N PHE A 46 10.66 -2.71 -4.56
CA PHE A 46 10.86 -4.00 -5.22
C PHE A 46 11.82 -4.84 -4.39
N LEU A 47 11.34 -5.97 -3.84
CA LEU A 47 12.17 -6.92 -3.11
C LEU A 47 12.31 -8.20 -3.93
N GLU A 48 13.55 -8.57 -4.26
CA GLU A 48 13.84 -9.73 -5.12
C GLU A 48 13.06 -9.71 -6.45
N GLY A 49 12.81 -8.51 -7.00
CA GLY A 49 12.02 -8.32 -8.22
C GLY A 49 10.50 -8.33 -8.04
N ARG A 50 9.99 -8.52 -6.81
CA ARG A 50 8.56 -8.50 -6.50
C ARG A 50 8.11 -7.12 -6.01
N PRO A 51 6.97 -6.61 -6.51
CA PRO A 51 6.42 -5.33 -6.09
C PRO A 51 5.77 -5.45 -4.70
N ILE A 52 6.10 -4.50 -3.83
CA ILE A 52 5.53 -4.37 -2.47
C ILE A 52 5.12 -2.92 -2.29
N ALA A 53 3.83 -2.68 -2.07
CA ALA A 53 3.28 -1.37 -1.77
C ALA A 53 2.95 -1.29 -0.27
N GLU A 54 3.61 -0.41 0.45
CA GLU A 54 3.41 -0.16 1.87
C GLU A 54 2.73 1.20 2.07
N LEU A 55 1.72 1.26 2.92
CA LEU A 55 1.04 2.47 3.31
C LEU A 55 1.62 2.96 4.65
N ASP A 56 1.73 4.27 4.84
CA ASP A 56 2.20 4.86 6.11
C ASP A 56 1.45 4.38 7.37
N THR A 57 0.27 3.79 7.24
CA THR A 57 -0.50 3.21 8.35
C THR A 57 -0.06 1.81 8.75
N GLY A 58 0.91 1.20 8.05
CA GLY A 58 1.33 -0.20 8.26
C GLY A 58 0.66 -1.22 7.33
N VAL A 59 -0.25 -0.80 6.44
CA VAL A 59 -0.84 -1.73 5.45
C VAL A 59 0.18 -2.05 4.36
N ILE A 60 0.40 -3.33 4.10
CA ILE A 60 1.30 -3.83 3.06
C ILE A 60 0.51 -4.66 2.05
N VAL A 61 0.68 -4.35 0.78
CA VAL A 61 0.11 -5.08 -0.37
C VAL A 61 1.26 -5.61 -1.21
N GLU A 62 1.39 -6.93 -1.31
CA GLU A 62 2.47 -7.57 -2.06
C GLU A 62 1.99 -8.75 -2.89
N VAL A 63 2.82 -9.16 -3.85
CA VAL A 63 2.61 -10.39 -4.61
C VAL A 63 3.38 -11.52 -3.91
N ALA A 64 2.65 -12.52 -3.41
CA ALA A 64 3.21 -13.72 -2.80
C ALA A 64 4.01 -14.55 -3.83
N ARG A 65 4.79 -15.51 -3.34
CA ARG A 65 5.60 -16.39 -4.21
C ARG A 65 4.78 -17.20 -5.22
N ASP A 66 3.51 -17.48 -4.90
CA ASP A 66 2.59 -18.20 -5.80
C ASP A 66 1.95 -17.29 -6.87
N GLY A 67 2.17 -15.98 -6.79
CA GLY A 67 1.56 -14.99 -7.69
C GLY A 67 0.26 -14.36 -7.16
N ASP A 68 -0.24 -14.83 -6.02
CA ASP A 68 -1.40 -14.27 -5.34
C ASP A 68 -1.11 -12.90 -4.72
N VAL A 69 -2.11 -12.00 -4.74
CA VAL A 69 -2.00 -10.69 -4.10
C VAL A 69 -2.44 -10.81 -2.65
N VAL A 70 -1.53 -10.52 -1.73
CA VAL A 70 -1.80 -10.57 -0.30
C VAL A 70 -1.79 -9.17 0.29
N VAL A 71 -2.76 -8.91 1.16
CA VAL A 71 -2.82 -7.69 1.98
C VAL A 71 -2.56 -8.11 3.41
N ARG A 72 -1.57 -7.49 4.04
CA ARG A 72 -1.25 -7.67 5.46
C ARG A 72 -1.17 -6.31 6.13
N HIS A 73 -1.33 -6.29 7.44
CA HIS A 73 -1.08 -5.12 8.27
C HIS A 73 0.12 -5.48 9.14
N ASP A 74 1.19 -4.70 9.05
CA ASP A 74 2.33 -4.82 9.95
C ASP A 74 1.98 -4.02 11.19
N ASP A 75 1.22 -4.63 12.08
CA ASP A 75 1.01 -4.12 13.43
C ASP A 75 2.33 -4.28 14.21
N GLU A 76 3.34 -3.44 13.97
CA GLU A 76 4.44 -3.23 14.94
C GLU A 76 3.95 -2.47 16.19
N ASP A 77 2.75 -2.82 16.68
CA ASP A 77 2.15 -2.38 17.94
C ASP A 77 1.95 -3.62 18.85
N GLU A 78 3.00 -4.42 19.02
CA GLU A 78 3.13 -5.32 20.17
C GLU A 78 4.32 -4.90 21.05
N PHE A 79 4.03 -3.95 21.95
CA PHE A 79 4.60 -3.76 23.29
C PHE A 79 6.13 -3.57 23.49
N GLY A 80 6.47 -2.36 23.93
CA GLY A 80 7.63 -2.06 24.78
C GLY A 80 7.36 -0.86 25.68
#